data_AF-A0A9Q3F6Z1-F1
#
_entry.id   AF-A0A9Q3F6Z1-F1
#
_cell.length_a   1.000
_cell.length_b   1.000
_cell.length_c   1.000
_cell.angle_alpha   90.00
_cell.angle_beta   90.00
_cell.angle_gamma   90.00
#
_symmetry.space_group_name_H-M   'P 1'
#
loop_
_entity.id
_entity.type
_entity.pdbx_description
1 polymer ?
#
loop_
_entity_poly.entity_id
_entity_poly.type
_entity_poly.pdbx_seq_one_letter_code
_entity_poly.pdbx_strand_id
1 'polypeptide(L)'
;MENAFENAIFNPEKDKPLTWFFKQKDRLSALHPNMSDTIMNMKILRKCGGELEHAIKRRCVEPCSTEDYINAMEDIITRTRIGKTWT
;
A
#
# COMPACT_ATOMS: atom_id res chain seq x y z
N MET A 1 -9.53 19.04 -9.29
CA MET A 1 -9.77 17.97 -8.30
C MET A 1 -9.15 16.69 -8.85
N GLU A 2 -7.87 16.76 -9.24
CA GLU A 2 -7.17 15.66 -9.89
C GLU A 2 -6.64 14.70 -8.82
N ASN A 3 -7.43 13.64 -8.65
CA ASN A 3 -7.08 12.31 -8.16
C ASN A 3 -5.94 12.26 -7.10
N ALA A 4 -6.24 12.74 -5.89
CA ALA A 4 -5.32 12.73 -4.75
C ALA A 4 -4.78 11.33 -4.39
N PHE A 5 -5.46 10.27 -4.81
CA PHE A 5 -4.97 8.89 -4.76
C PHE A 5 -3.91 8.61 -5.84
N GLU A 6 -4.07 9.14 -7.06
CA GLU A 6 -3.12 8.86 -8.15
C GLU A 6 -1.72 9.39 -7.86
N ASN A 7 -1.65 10.57 -7.23
CA ASN A 7 -0.39 11.21 -6.84
C ASN A 7 0.14 10.71 -5.49
N ALA A 8 -0.59 9.85 -4.77
CA ALA A 8 -0.15 9.30 -3.49
C ALA A 8 0.76 8.11 -3.71
N ILE A 9 2.07 8.35 -3.78
CA ILE A 9 3.10 7.31 -3.76
C ILE A 9 3.52 7.06 -2.30
N PHE A 10 3.63 5.81 -1.91
CA PHE A 10 4.07 5.44 -0.56
C PHE A 10 5.58 5.66 -0.41
N ASN A 11 5.99 6.35 0.65
CA ASN A 11 7.39 6.56 1.00
C ASN A 11 7.71 5.84 2.31
N PRO A 12 8.53 4.77 2.30
CA PRO A 12 8.81 3.97 3.50
C PRO A 12 9.66 4.69 4.57
N GLU A 13 10.21 5.87 4.26
CA GLU A 13 10.96 6.70 5.21
C GLU A 13 10.08 7.75 5.91
N LYS A 14 8.94 8.11 5.30
CA LYS A 14 8.05 9.19 5.77
C LYS A 14 6.69 8.70 6.21
N ASP A 15 6.16 7.69 5.52
CA ASP A 15 4.82 7.20 5.70
C ASP A 15 4.78 6.00 6.65
N LYS A 16 3.76 5.98 7.52
CA LYS A 16 3.43 4.82 8.35
C LYS A 16 2.46 3.92 7.57
N PRO A 17 2.77 2.63 7.33
CA PRO A 17 1.94 1.75 6.50
C PRO A 17 0.46 1.75 6.90
N LEU A 18 0.15 1.53 8.17
CA LEU A 18 -1.23 1.50 8.69
C LEU A 18 -2.00 2.78 8.32
N THR A 19 -1.49 3.93 8.76
CA THR A 19 -2.15 5.23 8.56
C THR A 19 -2.25 5.60 7.08
N TRP A 20 -1.20 5.35 6.31
CA TRP A 20 -1.16 5.68 4.89
C TRP A 20 -2.11 4.81 4.08
N PHE A 21 -2.17 3.50 4.39
CA PHE A 21 -3.03 2.55 3.69
C PHE A 21 -4.50 2.89 3.89
N PHE A 22 -4.95 3.11 5.14
CA PHE A 22 -6.33 3.48 5.42
C PHE A 22 -6.72 4.81 4.76
N LYS A 23 -5.82 5.80 4.76
CA LYS A 23 -6.05 7.07 4.04
C LYS A 23 -6.29 6.86 2.55
N GLN A 24 -5.58 5.92 1.91
CA GLN A 24 -5.81 5.60 0.51
C GLN A 24 -7.09 4.77 0.31
N LYS A 25 -7.41 3.87 1.24
CA LYS A 25 -8.67 3.12 1.25
C LYS A 25 -9.87 4.07 1.29
N ASP A 26 -9.88 5.05 2.21
CA ASP A 26 -10.96 6.04 2.31
C ASP A 26 -11.12 6.85 1.03
N ARG A 27 -10.00 7.26 0.41
CA ARG A 27 -10.01 7.97 -0.88
C ARG A 27 -10.61 7.12 -2.00
N LEU A 28 -10.22 5.85 -2.09
CA LEU A 28 -10.75 4.94 -3.11
C LEU A 28 -12.21 4.59 -2.87
N SER A 29 -12.62 4.38 -1.61
CA SER A 29 -14.03 4.14 -1.25
C SER A 29 -14.93 5.32 -1.60
N ALA A 30 -14.45 6.56 -1.40
CA ALA A 30 -15.19 7.76 -1.78
C ALA A 30 -15.37 7.91 -3.30
N LEU A 31 -14.39 7.46 -4.10
CA LEU A 31 -14.42 7.53 -5.56
C LEU A 31 -15.12 6.33 -6.21
N HIS A 32 -15.05 5.17 -5.56
CA HIS A 32 -15.51 3.88 -6.08
C HIS A 32 -16.18 3.05 -4.97
N PRO A 33 -17.39 3.44 -4.51
CA PRO A 33 -18.05 2.81 -3.37
C PRO A 33 -18.40 1.32 -3.59
N ASN A 34 -18.50 0.87 -4.84
CA ASN A 34 -18.85 -0.50 -5.20
C ASN A 34 -17.62 -1.39 -5.48
N MET A 35 -16.41 -0.90 -5.25
CA MET A 35 -15.17 -1.65 -5.48
C MET A 35 -14.95 -2.66 -4.36
N SER A 36 -14.56 -3.90 -4.71
CA SER A 36 -14.22 -4.90 -3.70
C SER A 36 -12.95 -4.53 -2.94
N ASP A 37 -12.90 -4.92 -1.66
CA ASP A 37 -11.74 -4.70 -0.80
C ASP A 37 -10.45 -5.29 -1.40
N THR A 38 -10.52 -6.46 -2.03
CA THR A 38 -9.36 -7.07 -2.72
C THR A 38 -8.83 -6.19 -3.84
N ILE A 39 -9.71 -5.67 -4.71
CA ILE A 39 -9.29 -4.79 -5.81
C ILE A 39 -8.76 -3.46 -5.26
N MET A 40 -9.38 -2.94 -4.21
CA MET A 40 -8.95 -1.72 -3.54
C MET A 40 -7.54 -1.87 -2.96
N ASN A 41 -7.31 -2.95 -2.22
CA ASN A 41 -6.00 -3.27 -1.64
C ASN A 41 -4.94 -3.42 -2.74
N MET A 42 -5.23 -4.14 -3.82
CA MET A 42 -4.31 -4.26 -4.95
C MET A 42 -3.97 -2.92 -5.59
N LYS A 43 -4.95 -2.00 -5.73
CA LYS A 43 -4.69 -0.64 -6.24
C LYS A 43 -3.78 0.15 -5.31
N ILE A 44 -3.98 0.05 -3.99
CA ILE A 44 -3.14 0.71 -3.00
C ILE A 44 -1.70 0.17 -3.06
N LEU A 45 -1.51 -1.14 -3.21
CA LEU A 45 -0.17 -1.75 -3.31
C LEU A 45 0.61 -1.28 -4.54
N ARG A 46 -0.06 -1.02 -5.67
CA ARG A 46 0.60 -0.44 -6.86
C ARG A 46 1.25 0.91 -6.60
N LYS A 47 0.80 1.64 -5.57
CA LYS A 47 1.38 2.91 -5.15
C LYS A 47 2.61 2.74 -4.25
N CYS A 48 2.94 1.53 -3.81
CA CYS A 48 4.22 1.20 -3.17
C CYS A 48 5.36 1.09 -4.21
N GLY A 49 5.02 0.68 -5.43
CA GLY A 49 5.92 0.64 -6.58
C GLY A 49 7.01 -0.45 -6.52
N GLY A 50 7.45 -0.86 -7.71
CA GLY A 50 8.68 -1.62 -7.96
C GLY A 50 8.90 -2.81 -7.02
N GLU A 51 10.05 -2.80 -6.34
CA GLU A 51 10.49 -3.88 -5.46
C GLU A 51 9.63 -4.01 -4.20
N LEU A 52 9.12 -2.90 -3.67
CA LEU A 52 8.31 -2.92 -2.46
C LEU A 52 6.96 -3.59 -2.72
N GLU A 53 6.29 -3.24 -3.81
CA GLU A 53 5.07 -3.92 -4.25
C GLU A 53 5.31 -5.43 -4.43
N HIS A 54 6.41 -5.82 -5.11
CA HIS A 54 6.74 -7.22 -5.33
C HIS A 54 7.00 -7.97 -4.01
N ALA A 55 7.73 -7.36 -3.08
CA ALA A 55 8.06 -7.96 -1.79
C ALA A 55 6.81 -8.16 -0.92
N ILE A 56 5.86 -7.21 -0.94
CA ILE A 56 4.58 -7.33 -0.21
C ILE A 56 3.75 -8.47 -0.80
N LYS A 57 3.59 -8.49 -2.13
CA LYS A 57 2.85 -9.55 -2.84
C LYS A 57 3.40 -10.95 -2.56
N ARG A 58 4.71 -11.11 -2.40
CA ARG A 58 5.30 -12.41 -2.03
C ARG A 58 4.97 -12.87 -0.62
N ARG A 59 4.69 -11.95 0.32
CA ARG A 59 4.29 -12.27 1.69
C ARG A 59 2.79 -12.53 1.82
N CYS A 60 2.00 -12.01 0.89
CA CYS A 60 0.54 -12.05 0.90
C CYS A 60 0.02 -13.07 -0.15
N VAL A 61 -0.07 -14.35 0.23
CA VAL A 61 -0.69 -15.38 -0.62
C VAL A 61 -2.20 -15.34 -0.43
N GLU A 62 -2.97 -15.31 -1.53
CA GLU A 62 -4.44 -15.20 -1.45
C GLU A 62 -5.11 -16.44 -0.85
N PRO A 63 -6.20 -16.28 -0.07
CA PRO A 63 -6.85 -15.01 0.28
C PRO A 63 -6.06 -14.25 1.35
N CYS A 64 -5.90 -12.93 1.15
CA CYS A 64 -5.11 -12.07 2.01
C CYS A 64 -5.94 -10.85 2.44
N SER A 65 -5.99 -10.59 3.74
CA SER A 65 -6.77 -9.51 4.32
C SER A 65 -6.07 -8.15 4.21
N THR A 66 -6.81 -7.06 4.46
CA THR A 66 -6.23 -5.72 4.54
C THR A 66 -5.13 -5.65 5.61
N GLU A 67 -5.34 -6.31 6.74
CA GLU A 67 -4.40 -6.35 7.85
C GLU A 67 -3.11 -7.10 7.48
N ASP A 68 -3.22 -8.22 6.77
CA ASP A 68 -2.06 -8.97 6.28
C ASP A 68 -1.18 -8.13 5.34
N TYR A 69 -1.79 -7.33 4.45
CA TYR A 69 -1.04 -6.42 3.59
C TYR A 69 -0.30 -5.34 4.39
N ILE A 70 -0.96 -4.75 5.39
CA ILE A 70 -0.35 -3.73 6.25
C ILE A 70 0.80 -4.34 7.08
N ASN A 71 0.59 -5.51 7.68
CA ASN A 71 1.60 -6.22 8.43
C ASN A 71 2.81 -6.58 7.55
N ALA A 72 2.58 -7.03 6.31
CA ALA A 72 3.64 -7.29 5.35
C ALA A 72 4.41 -6.01 4.98
N MET A 73 3.72 -4.89 4.78
CA MET A 73 4.37 -3.59 4.57
C MET A 73 5.26 -3.21 5.75
N GLU A 74 4.74 -3.25 6.98
CA GLU A 74 5.49 -2.93 8.19
C GLU A 74 6.72 -3.82 8.39
N ASP A 75 6.56 -5.13 8.18
CA ASP A 75 7.66 -6.10 8.23
C ASP A 75 8.76 -5.75 7.23
N ILE A 76 8.40 -5.46 5.98
CA ILE A 76 9.37 -5.17 4.91
C ILE A 76 10.11 -3.88 5.20
N ILE A 77 9.42 -2.79 5.53
CA ILE A 77 10.09 -1.49 5.73
C ILE A 77 10.96 -1.47 7.01
N THR A 78 10.64 -2.32 7.98
CA THR A 78 11.37 -2.45 9.24
C THR A 78 12.60 -3.34 9.07
N ARG A 79 12.45 -4.48 8.39
CA ARG A 79 13.50 -5.51 8.27
C ARG A 79 14.37 -5.34 7.04
N THR A 80 13.98 -4.51 6.09
CA THR A 80 14.72 -4.30 4.84
C THR A 80 14.95 -2.81 4.57
N ARG A 81 15.84 -2.51 3.62
CA ARG A 81 16.04 -1.17 3.07
C ARG A 81 15.27 -0.94 1.77
N ILE A 82 14.34 -1.84 1.41
CA ILE A 82 13.59 -1.76 0.15
C ILE A 82 12.76 -0.47 0.12
N GLY A 83 12.86 0.28 -0.98
CA GLY A 83 12.13 1.52 -1.21
C GLY A 83 12.68 2.77 -0.50
N LYS A 84 13.78 2.66 0.27
CA LYS A 84 14.44 3.83 0.90
C LYS A 84 15.42 4.46 -0.07
N THR A 85 15.42 5.80 -0.16
CA THR A 85 16.38 6.53 -1.01
C THR A 85 17.72 6.68 -0.28
N TRP A 86 18.82 6.29 -0.93
CA TRP A 86 20.16 6.55 -0.41
C TRP A 86 20.43 8.06 -0.49
N THR A 87 20.38 8.75 0.65
CA THR A 87 21.01 10.07 0.84
C THR A 87 22.37 9.92 1.48
#